data_AF-A0A1G8R769-F1
#
_entry.id   AF-A0A1G8R769-F1
#
_cell.length_a   1.000
_cell.length_b   1.000
_cell.length_c   1.000
_cell.angle_alpha   90.00
_cell.angle_beta   90.00
_cell.angle_gamma   90.00
#
_symmetry.space_group_name_H-M   'P 1'
#
loop_
_entity.id
_entity.type
_entity.pdbx_description
1 polymer ?
#
loop_
_entity_poly.entity_id
_entity_poly.type
_entity_poly.pdbx_seq_one_letter_code
_entity_poly.pdbx_strand_id
1 'polypeptide(L)'
;MKKLVFLLVCLFTLQTVARADDDKPIQVTQMPQPAQQFIKQHFADSKVALAKMESEFFYKSYEVIFTNGNKVEFDKNGNWEEVNCKYSSVPAAIIPAAIQKYVTSNYPDAKVLKIERDKKGHV
;
A
#
# COMPACT_ATOMS: atom_id res chain seq x y z
N MET A 1 36.90 -37.24 18.59
CA MET A 1 36.31 -36.05 19.25
C MET A 1 36.57 -34.72 18.51
N LYS A 2 37.77 -34.46 17.95
CA LYS A 2 38.05 -33.21 17.20
C LYS A 2 37.24 -33.00 15.91
N LYS A 3 36.91 -34.07 15.17
CA LYS A 3 36.09 -34.00 13.94
C LYS A 3 34.61 -33.70 14.20
N LEU A 4 34.10 -34.08 15.38
CA LEU A 4 32.72 -33.84 15.78
C LEU A 4 32.48 -32.37 16.16
N VAL A 5 33.48 -31.74 16.79
CA VAL A 5 33.47 -30.30 17.12
C VAL A 5 33.48 -29.45 15.86
N PHE A 6 34.26 -29.84 14.83
CA PHE A 6 34.30 -29.13 13.55
C PHE A 6 32.96 -29.18 12.80
N LEU A 7 32.24 -30.30 12.88
CA LEU A 7 30.91 -30.46 12.27
C LEU A 7 29.84 -29.59 12.96
N LEU A 8 29.96 -29.38 14.27
CA LEU A 8 29.03 -28.58 15.07
C LEU A 8 29.22 -27.07 14.87
N VAL A 9 30.47 -26.64 14.58
CA VAL A 9 30.79 -25.25 14.24
C VAL A 9 30.29 -24.86 12.84
N CYS A 10 30.26 -25.80 11.89
CA CYS A 10 29.69 -25.56 10.55
C CYS A 10 28.15 -25.44 10.56
N LEU A 11 27.45 -26.03 11.52
CA LEU A 11 25.98 -25.94 11.62
C LEU A 11 25.49 -24.58 12.15
N PHE A 12 26.36 -23.77 12.77
CA PHE A 12 26.00 -22.46 13.31
C PHE A 12 26.16 -21.30 12.31
N THR A 13 26.88 -21.50 11.19
CA THR A 13 27.13 -20.43 10.21
C THR A 13 26.03 -20.28 9.15
N LEU A 14 25.05 -21.18 9.13
CA LEU A 14 23.94 -21.18 8.17
C LEU A 14 22.60 -20.80 8.81
N GLN A 15 22.62 -20.01 9.90
CA GLN A 15 21.40 -19.37 10.38
C GLN A 15 21.09 -18.15 9.50
N THR A 16 20.70 -18.42 8.26
CA THR A 16 19.97 -17.45 7.45
C THR A 16 18.69 -17.16 8.21
N VAL A 17 18.67 -16.02 8.92
CA VAL A 17 17.46 -15.50 9.54
C VAL A 17 16.46 -15.32 8.42
N ALA A 18 15.44 -16.16 8.37
CA ALA A 18 14.32 -15.97 7.47
C ALA A 18 13.65 -14.65 7.91
N ARG A 19 13.98 -13.55 7.21
CA ARG A 19 13.27 -12.29 7.37
C ARG A 19 11.96 -12.46 6.61
N ALA A 20 10.88 -12.66 7.35
CA ALA A 20 9.54 -12.42 6.80
C ALA A 20 9.42 -10.93 6.47
N ASP A 21 8.56 -10.58 5.50
CA ASP A 21 8.26 -9.19 5.18
C ASP A 21 8.02 -8.37 6.45
N ASP A 22 8.59 -7.16 6.50
CA ASP A 22 8.48 -6.24 7.64
C ASP A 22 7.07 -5.59 7.74
N ASP A 23 6.05 -6.29 7.24
CA ASP A 23 4.64 -5.95 7.27
C ASP A 23 4.11 -6.01 8.70
N LYS A 24 3.73 -4.85 9.21
CA LYS A 24 3.14 -4.72 10.55
C LYS A 24 1.67 -4.32 10.45
N PRO A 25 0.73 -5.17 10.88
CA PRO A 25 -0.65 -4.76 11.05
C PRO A 25 -0.75 -3.57 12.02
N ILE A 26 -1.52 -2.56 11.65
CA ILE A 26 -1.74 -1.34 12.42
C ILE A 26 -3.22 -0.95 12.40
N GLN A 27 -3.61 -0.06 13.31
CA GLN A 27 -4.87 0.65 13.21
C GLN A 27 -4.73 1.88 12.30
N VAL A 28 -5.80 2.26 11.60
CA VAL A 28 -5.82 3.49 10.77
C VAL A 28 -5.43 4.72 11.57
N THR A 29 -5.78 4.78 12.85
CA THR A 29 -5.41 5.88 13.77
C THR A 29 -3.90 6.01 13.98
N GLN A 30 -3.11 4.99 13.65
CA GLN A 30 -1.65 4.98 13.73
C GLN A 30 -0.98 5.44 12.42
N MET A 31 -1.75 5.64 11.33
CA MET A 31 -1.25 6.18 10.06
C MET A 31 -1.00 7.69 10.15
N PRO A 32 -0.25 8.29 9.23
CA PRO A 32 -0.13 9.75 9.14
C PRO A 32 -1.49 10.43 8.98
N GLN A 33 -1.64 11.63 9.56
CA GLN A 33 -2.89 12.39 9.51
C GLN A 33 -3.43 12.61 8.08
N PRO A 34 -2.60 12.92 7.06
CA PRO A 34 -3.09 13.04 5.68
C PRO A 34 -3.77 11.76 5.16
N ALA A 35 -3.23 10.59 5.47
CA ALA A 35 -3.83 9.31 5.08
C ALA A 35 -5.17 9.07 5.80
N GLN A 36 -5.24 9.37 7.10
CA GLN A 36 -6.50 9.26 7.85
C GLN A 36 -7.59 10.16 7.27
N GLN A 37 -7.24 11.39 6.92
CA GLN A 37 -8.16 12.35 6.29
C GLN A 37 -8.60 11.88 4.90
N PHE A 38 -7.66 11.36 4.10
CA PHE A 38 -7.95 10.84 2.76
C PHE A 38 -8.96 9.69 2.80
N ILE A 39 -8.75 8.72 3.71
CA ILE A 39 -9.68 7.58 3.91
C ILE A 39 -11.05 8.10 4.34
N LYS A 40 -11.10 9.01 5.32
CA LYS A 40 -12.35 9.59 5.80
C LYS A 40 -13.09 10.36 4.70
N GLN A 41 -12.37 11.04 3.80
CA GLN A 41 -12.96 11.86 2.76
C GLN A 41 -13.49 11.04 1.58
N HIS A 42 -12.75 10.02 1.15
CA HIS A 42 -13.04 9.31 -0.10
C HIS A 42 -13.60 7.90 0.08
N PHE A 43 -13.49 7.34 1.28
CA PHE A 43 -13.87 5.98 1.62
C PHE A 43 -14.69 5.91 2.92
N ALA A 44 -15.44 6.97 3.26
CA ALA A 44 -16.23 7.06 4.50
C ALA A 44 -17.21 5.89 4.72
N ASP A 45 -17.83 5.41 3.63
CA ASP A 45 -18.79 4.31 3.66
C ASP A 45 -18.15 2.92 3.58
N SER A 46 -16.82 2.87 3.39
CA SER A 46 -16.06 1.61 3.29
C SER A 46 -15.58 1.15 4.67
N LYS A 47 -15.68 -0.16 4.92
CA LYS A 47 -15.13 -0.78 6.14
C LYS A 47 -13.70 -1.23 5.88
N VAL A 48 -12.79 -0.92 6.79
CA VAL A 48 -11.39 -1.37 6.72
C VAL A 48 -11.32 -2.83 7.14
N ALA A 49 -10.72 -3.66 6.28
CA ALA A 49 -10.43 -5.07 6.56
C ALA A 49 -9.05 -5.25 7.17
N LEU A 50 -8.05 -4.54 6.62
CA LEU A 50 -6.67 -4.55 7.11
C LEU A 50 -6.05 -3.18 6.86
N ALA A 51 -5.30 -2.68 7.84
CA ALA A 51 -4.32 -1.64 7.63
C ALA A 51 -2.95 -2.19 8.05
N LYS A 52 -1.92 -1.93 7.25
CA LYS A 52 -0.56 -2.36 7.53
C LYS A 52 0.44 -1.25 7.23
N MET A 53 1.55 -1.27 7.96
CA MET A 53 2.74 -0.47 7.71
C MET A 53 3.81 -1.40 7.19
N GLU A 54 4.39 -1.08 6.05
CA GLU A 54 5.58 -1.77 5.55
C GLU A 54 6.80 -0.91 5.87
N SER A 55 7.92 -1.54 6.22
CA SER A 55 9.14 -0.83 6.58
C SER A 55 10.37 -1.59 6.10
N GLU A 56 10.91 -1.15 4.97
CA GLU A 56 12.21 -1.58 4.48
C GLU A 56 13.31 -0.57 4.90
N PHE A 57 14.59 -0.94 4.71
CA PHE A 57 15.76 -0.15 5.14
C PHE A 57 15.67 1.37 4.88
N PHE A 58 15.09 1.79 3.75
CA PHE A 58 14.92 3.20 3.40
C PHE A 58 13.49 3.56 2.96
N TYR A 59 12.55 2.63 3.02
CA TYR A 59 11.19 2.80 2.55
C TYR A 59 10.19 2.50 3.66
N LYS A 60 9.20 3.37 3.80
CA LYS A 60 8.06 3.16 4.68
C LYS A 60 6.82 3.55 3.91
N SER A 61 5.85 2.66 3.92
CA SER A 61 4.54 2.84 3.31
C SER A 61 3.45 2.42 4.28
N TYR A 62 2.24 2.80 3.94
CA TYR A 62 1.04 2.34 4.63
C TYR A 62 0.04 1.85 3.60
N GLU A 63 -0.54 0.69 3.83
CA GLU A 63 -1.58 0.13 2.98
C GLU A 63 -2.88 -0.03 3.78
N VAL A 64 -4.01 0.30 3.14
CA VAL A 64 -5.35 0.06 3.67
C VAL A 64 -6.14 -0.75 2.66
N ILE A 65 -6.58 -1.94 3.08
CA ILE A 65 -7.47 -2.81 2.34
C ILE A 65 -8.86 -2.74 2.97
N PHE A 66 -9.87 -2.50 2.14
CA PHE A 66 -11.26 -2.45 2.54
C PHE A 66 -11.96 -3.80 2.34
N THR A 67 -13.06 -4.05 3.04
CA THR A 67 -13.82 -5.32 2.97
C THR A 67 -14.40 -5.61 1.58
N ASN A 68 -14.57 -4.58 0.75
CA ASN A 68 -15.01 -4.70 -0.64
C ASN A 68 -13.86 -4.97 -1.63
N GLY A 69 -12.63 -5.14 -1.13
CA GLY A 69 -11.43 -5.41 -1.94
C GLY A 69 -10.77 -4.18 -2.53
N ASN A 70 -11.26 -2.96 -2.25
CA ASN A 70 -10.53 -1.75 -2.58
C ASN A 70 -9.25 -1.64 -1.74
N LYS A 71 -8.21 -1.03 -2.29
CA LYS A 71 -6.91 -0.82 -1.64
C LYS A 71 -6.44 0.61 -1.88
N VAL A 72 -5.82 1.21 -0.87
CA VAL A 72 -5.07 2.47 -1.00
C VAL A 72 -3.70 2.31 -0.36
N GLU A 73 -2.66 2.71 -1.09
CA GLU A 73 -1.29 2.79 -0.60
C GLU A 73 -0.88 4.24 -0.39
N PHE A 74 -0.10 4.49 0.65
CA PHE A 74 0.38 5.79 1.05
C PHE A 74 1.88 5.77 1.29
N ASP A 75 2.54 6.87 0.93
CA ASP A 75 3.93 7.11 1.31
C ASP A 75 4.08 7.30 2.83
N LYS A 76 5.34 7.40 3.29
CA LYS A 76 5.67 7.64 4.70
C LYS A 76 5.02 8.88 5.32
N ASN A 77 4.60 9.86 4.51
CA ASN A 77 3.98 11.11 4.94
C ASN A 77 2.43 11.06 4.89
N GLY A 78 1.86 9.98 4.34
CA GLY A 78 0.42 9.81 4.16
C GLY A 78 -0.13 10.36 2.85
N ASN A 79 0.72 10.67 1.87
CA ASN A 79 0.27 11.00 0.53
C ASN A 79 -0.05 9.68 -0.20
N TRP A 80 -1.22 9.56 -0.81
CA TRP A 80 -1.56 8.36 -1.58
C TRP A 80 -0.59 8.18 -2.76
N GLU A 81 -0.13 6.96 -3.00
CA GLU A 81 0.68 6.54 -4.16
C GLU A 81 -0.18 5.66 -5.09
N GLU A 82 -1.02 4.76 -4.58
CA GLU A 82 -1.96 3.94 -5.37
C GLU A 82 -3.37 4.02 -4.78
N VAL A 83 -4.38 4.14 -5.65
CA VAL A 83 -5.79 3.89 -5.33
C VAL A 83 -6.33 2.84 -6.28
N ASN A 84 -6.63 1.65 -5.76
CA ASN A 84 -7.02 0.48 -6.51
C ASN A 84 -8.41 0.00 -6.08
N CYS A 85 -9.40 0.29 -6.91
CA CYS A 85 -10.81 -0.01 -6.70
C CYS A 85 -11.24 -1.23 -7.54
N LYS A 86 -10.61 -2.39 -7.31
CA LYS A 86 -10.71 -3.61 -8.14
C LYS A 86 -12.14 -4.02 -8.54
N TYR A 87 -13.10 -3.87 -7.62
CA TYR A 87 -14.50 -4.25 -7.83
C TYR A 87 -15.46 -3.05 -7.87
N SER A 88 -14.92 -1.83 -7.87
CA SER A 88 -15.70 -0.59 -7.87
C SER A 88 -15.07 0.45 -8.79
N SER A 89 -15.08 1.73 -8.44
CA SER A 89 -14.49 2.79 -9.27
C SER A 89 -13.76 3.76 -8.37
N VAL A 90 -12.61 4.25 -8.84
CA VAL A 90 -11.87 5.30 -8.16
C VAL A 90 -12.80 6.52 -8.02
N PRO A 91 -13.00 7.06 -6.80
CA PRO A 91 -13.76 8.29 -6.61
C PRO A 91 -13.27 9.41 -7.53
N ALA A 92 -14.17 10.02 -8.30
CA ALA A 92 -13.81 11.02 -9.30
C ALA A 92 -13.03 12.22 -8.73
N ALA A 93 -13.25 12.56 -7.45
CA ALA A 93 -12.52 13.61 -6.75
C ALA A 93 -11.01 13.34 -6.55
N ILE A 94 -10.56 12.08 -6.70
CA ILE A 94 -9.14 11.70 -6.63
C ILE A 94 -8.44 11.90 -7.98
N ILE A 95 -9.20 11.83 -9.08
CA ILE A 95 -8.66 11.82 -10.44
C ILE A 95 -8.34 13.26 -10.88
N PRO A 96 -7.11 13.57 -11.32
CA PRO A 96 -6.77 14.89 -11.85
C PRO A 96 -7.70 15.29 -13.00
N ALA A 97 -8.16 16.55 -13.01
CA ALA A 97 -9.17 17.02 -13.96
C ALA A 97 -8.80 16.79 -15.44
N ALA A 98 -7.52 16.94 -15.79
CA ALA A 98 -7.04 16.68 -17.15
C ALA A 98 -7.21 15.20 -17.56
N ILE A 99 -6.92 14.27 -16.64
CA ILE A 99 -7.07 12.83 -16.86
C ILE A 99 -8.55 12.46 -16.91
N GLN A 100 -9.36 12.99 -15.99
CA GLN A 100 -10.81 12.77 -15.98
C GLN A 100 -11.44 13.21 -17.31
N LYS A 101 -11.06 14.39 -17.82
CA LYS A 101 -11.51 14.90 -19.11
C LYS A 101 -11.08 13.99 -20.26
N TYR A 102 -9.83 13.52 -20.25
CA TYR A 102 -9.32 12.63 -21.30
C TYR A 102 -10.05 11.29 -21.31
N VAL A 103 -10.20 10.65 -20.15
CA VAL A 103 -10.88 9.36 -20.04
C VAL A 103 -12.34 9.47 -20.48
N THR A 104 -13.08 10.46 -20.00
CA THR A 104 -14.51 10.63 -20.37
C THR A 104 -14.71 10.97 -21.84
N SER A 105 -13.76 11.68 -22.47
CA SER A 105 -13.86 12.02 -23.90
C SER A 105 -13.53 10.84 -24.82
N ASN A 106 -12.59 9.97 -24.43
CA ASN A 106 -12.10 8.89 -25.29
C ASN A 106 -12.72 7.52 -24.95
N TYR A 107 -13.21 7.36 -23.72
CA TYR A 107 -13.74 6.12 -23.16
C TYR A 107 -14.99 6.40 -22.30
N PRO A 108 -16.09 6.90 -22.88
CA PRO A 108 -17.25 7.40 -22.13
C PRO A 108 -17.92 6.36 -21.25
N ASP A 109 -17.87 5.07 -21.63
CA ASP A 109 -18.46 3.96 -20.89
C ASP A 109 -17.46 3.25 -19.95
N ALA A 110 -16.20 3.69 -19.92
CA ALA A 110 -15.17 3.09 -19.10
C ALA A 110 -15.17 3.64 -17.66
N LYS A 111 -14.73 2.80 -16.73
CA LYS A 111 -14.52 3.16 -15.32
C LYS A 111 -13.03 3.15 -15.01
N VAL A 112 -12.58 4.15 -14.25
CA VAL A 112 -11.22 4.13 -13.70
C VAL A 112 -11.20 3.18 -12.51
N LEU A 113 -10.53 2.04 -12.67
CA LEU A 113 -10.43 1.01 -11.63
C LEU A 113 -9.18 1.21 -10.76
N LYS A 114 -8.11 1.78 -11.32
CA LYS A 114 -6.86 2.03 -10.61
C LYS A 114 -6.26 3.34 -11.09
N ILE A 115 -5.68 4.09 -10.17
CA ILE A 115 -4.82 5.25 -10.44
C ILE A 115 -3.60 5.13 -9.52
N GLU A 116 -2.43 5.39 -10.07
CA GLU A 116 -1.16 5.28 -9.37
C GLU A 116 -0.36 6.54 -9.69
N ARG A 117 0.45 7.01 -8.75
CA ARG A 117 1.35 8.13 -8.99
C ARG A 117 2.69 7.93 -8.30
N ASP A 118 3.76 8.34 -8.98
CA ASP A 118 5.11 8.28 -8.43
C ASP A 118 5.49 9.55 -7.66
N LYS A 119 6.65 9.53 -7.02
CA LYS A 119 7.22 10.68 -6.27
C LYS A 119 7.51 11.91 -7.13
N LYS A 120 7.50 11.78 -8.46
CA LYS A 120 7.68 12.89 -9.42
C LYS A 120 6.32 13.48 -9.82
N GLY A 121 5.22 12.95 -9.29
CA GLY A 121 3.87 13.41 -9.59
C GLY A 121 3.37 12.94 -10.96
N HIS A 122 4.03 11.95 -11.57
CA HIS A 122 3.49 11.30 -12.76
C HIS A 122 2.34 10.39 -12.34
N VAL A 123 1.23 10.50 -13.07
CA VAL A 123 -0.01 9.74 -12.91
C VAL A 123 -0.24 8.95 -14.19
#